data_AF-A0A5B7JM82-F1
#
_entry.id   AF-A0A5B7JM82-F1
#
_cell.length_a   1.000
_cell.length_b   1.000
_cell.length_c   1.000
_cell.angle_alpha   90.00
_cell.angle_beta   90.00
_cell.angle_gamma   90.00
#
_symmetry.space_group_name_H-M   'P 1'
#
loop_
_entity.id
_entity.type
_entity.pdbx_description
1 polymer ?
#
loop_
_entity_poly.entity_id
_entity_poly.type
_entity_poly.pdbx_seq_one_letter_code
_entity_poly.pdbx_strand_id
1 'polypeptide(L)'
;MKDLLDSGRHVVTDNWYTSLRLSDYLQTRDTLLTGVVRSGRGPPKRMMEEKLEKHQAVFAQKDNTLLVKYQDKKEVTVMSTLYTAGMVEKAKTYFGDKTVFYNKP
;
A
#
# COMPACT_ATOMS: atom_id res chain seq x y z
N MET A 1 -13.91 11.37 25.18
CA MET A 1 -13.37 10.76 23.94
C MET A 1 -12.29 9.78 24.38
N LYS A 2 -12.41 8.48 24.06
CA LYS A 2 -11.43 7.47 24.50
C LYS A 2 -10.13 7.68 23.73
N ASP A 3 -8.98 7.58 24.40
CA ASP A 3 -7.69 7.63 23.72
C ASP A 3 -7.63 6.48 22.68
N LEU A 4 -7.23 6.82 21.46
CA LEU A 4 -7.21 5.92 20.31
C LEU A 4 -5.80 5.44 19.99
N LEU A 5 -4.78 6.10 20.52
CA LEU A 5 -3.38 5.73 20.37
C LEU A 5 -2.99 4.66 21.41
N ASP A 6 -1.76 4.15 21.31
CA ASP A 6 -1.12 3.24 22.27
C ASP A 6 -1.91 1.95 22.57
N SER A 7 -2.61 1.41 21.57
CA SER A 7 -3.49 0.24 21.78
C SER A 7 -3.42 -0.80 20.66
N GLY A 8 -2.29 -0.85 19.94
CA GLY A 8 -2.06 -1.79 18.83
C GLY A 8 -3.05 -1.65 17.68
N ARG A 9 -3.75 -0.51 17.56
CA ARG A 9 -4.83 -0.33 16.58
C ARG A 9 -4.27 -0.14 15.19
N HIS A 10 -5.07 -0.53 14.19
CA HIS A 10 -4.77 -0.29 12.79
C HIS A 10 -5.71 0.77 12.21
N VAL A 11 -5.14 1.88 11.75
CA VAL A 11 -5.86 2.96 11.12
C VAL A 11 -5.71 2.86 9.60
N VAL A 12 -6.83 2.90 8.89
CA VAL A 12 -6.87 2.97 7.43
C VAL A 12 -7.22 4.40 7.01
N THR A 13 -6.34 5.04 6.25
CA THR A 13 -6.45 6.46 5.89
C THR A 13 -6.60 6.68 4.39
N ASP A 14 -7.23 7.79 4.02
CA ASP A 14 -7.26 8.27 2.63
C ASP A 14 -5.90 8.86 2.20
N ASN A 15 -5.83 9.32 0.95
CA ASN A 15 -4.59 9.93 0.42
C ASN A 15 -4.27 11.32 0.99
N TRP A 16 -5.22 11.98 1.64
CA TRP A 16 -5.05 13.29 2.24
C TRP A 16 -4.25 13.19 3.54
N TYR A 17 -4.46 12.13 4.32
CA TYR A 17 -3.78 11.92 5.60
C TYR A 17 -2.53 11.05 5.47
N THR A 18 -2.48 10.15 4.48
CA THR A 18 -1.38 9.19 4.35
C THR A 18 -0.05 9.87 3.99
N SER A 19 0.96 9.76 4.86
CA SER A 19 2.33 10.25 4.67
C SER A 19 3.34 9.48 5.52
N LEU A 20 4.61 9.44 5.09
CA LEU A 20 5.67 8.80 5.89
C LEU A 20 5.78 9.40 7.30
N ARG A 21 5.70 10.72 7.43
CA ARG A 21 5.76 11.39 8.74
C ARG A 21 4.65 10.92 9.69
N LEU A 22 3.42 10.76 9.19
CA LEU A 22 2.33 10.24 10.00
C LEU A 22 2.56 8.77 10.37
N SER A 23 3.02 7.97 9.41
CA SER A 23 3.36 6.56 9.61
C SER A 23 4.42 6.38 10.70
N ASP A 24 5.49 7.17 10.66
CA ASP A 24 6.57 7.14 11.65
C ASP A 24 6.05 7.53 13.05
N TYR A 25 5.22 8.59 13.13
CA TYR A 25 4.62 9.01 14.39
C TYR A 25 3.69 7.96 15.00
N LEU A 26 2.82 7.33 14.20
CA LEU A 26 1.88 6.34 14.72
C LEU A 26 2.60 5.08 15.21
N GLN A 27 3.70 4.68 14.56
CA GLN A 27 4.51 3.56 15.01
C GLN A 27 5.17 3.80 16.37
N THR A 28 5.52 5.04 16.74
CA THR A 28 6.02 5.34 18.10
C THR A 28 4.92 5.33 19.16
N ARG A 29 3.65 5.25 18.74
CA ARG A 29 2.44 5.29 19.57
C ARG A 29 1.65 3.98 19.47
N ASP A 30 2.34 2.86 19.25
CA ASP A 30 1.77 1.51 19.08
C ASP A 30 0.48 1.51 18.23
N THR A 31 0.54 2.20 17.09
CA THR A 31 -0.58 2.37 16.17
C THR A 31 -0.08 2.15 14.74
N LEU A 32 -0.76 1.26 14.03
CA LEU A 32 -0.42 0.87 12.66
C LEU A 32 -1.22 1.72 11.66
N LEU A 33 -0.65 1.91 10.47
CA LEU A 33 -1.27 2.68 9.40
C LEU A 33 -1.31 1.90 8.09
N THR A 34 -2.39 2.05 7.33
CA THR A 34 -2.42 1.69 5.90
C THR A 34 -3.21 2.72 5.10
N GLY A 35 -2.71 3.10 3.94
CA GLY A 35 -3.41 4.07 3.11
C GLY A 35 -2.74 4.29 1.77
N VAL A 36 -3.46 4.98 0.87
CA VAL A 36 -2.93 5.35 -0.45
C VAL A 36 -2.02 6.57 -0.29
N VAL A 37 -0.80 6.52 -0.81
CA VAL A 37 0.14 7.64 -0.74
C VAL A 37 0.08 8.46 -2.02
N ARG A 38 -0.02 9.80 -1.87
CA ARG A 38 0.15 10.72 -2.99
C ARG A 38 1.64 10.92 -3.32
N SER A 39 1.96 11.16 -4.60
CA SER A 39 3.30 11.55 -5.02
C SER A 39 3.86 12.71 -4.18
N GLY A 40 5.15 12.64 -3.84
CA GLY A 40 5.84 13.65 -3.03
C GLY A 40 5.60 13.57 -1.52
N ARG A 41 4.90 12.55 -1.00
CA ARG A 41 4.63 12.38 0.44
C ARG A 41 5.41 11.24 1.11
N GLY A 42 6.52 10.85 0.51
CA GLY A 42 7.45 9.89 1.10
C GLY A 42 8.02 8.80 0.20
N PRO A 43 7.31 8.28 -0.83
CA PRO A 43 7.86 7.22 -1.65
C PRO A 43 9.17 7.62 -2.34
N PRO A 44 10.17 6.72 -2.41
CA PRO A 44 11.44 7.02 -3.07
C PRO A 44 11.24 7.42 -4.54
N LYS A 45 11.97 8.44 -5.01
CA LYS A 45 11.87 8.89 -6.42
C LYS A 45 12.09 7.75 -7.42
N ARG A 46 13.11 6.91 -7.18
CA ARG A 46 13.42 5.75 -8.01
C ARG A 46 12.22 4.81 -8.19
N MET A 47 11.48 4.53 -7.10
CA MET A 47 10.27 3.71 -7.15
C MET A 47 9.17 4.40 -7.98
N MET A 48 9.00 5.71 -7.81
CA MET A 48 7.98 6.46 -8.55
C MET A 48 8.29 6.59 -10.04
N GLU A 49 9.57 6.63 -10.43
CA GLU A 49 10.02 6.70 -11.82
C GLU A 49 9.93 5.36 -12.57
N GLU A 50 9.80 4.25 -11.85
CA GLU A 50 9.73 2.92 -12.43
C GLU A 50 8.43 2.71 -13.22
N LYS A 51 8.54 2.38 -14.50
CA LYS A 51 7.39 2.14 -15.37
C LYS A 51 6.89 0.72 -15.20
N LEU A 52 5.62 0.56 -14.86
CA LEU A 52 4.99 -0.73 -14.62
C LEU A 52 4.03 -1.09 -15.76
N GLU A 53 4.06 -2.35 -16.17
CA GLU A 53 2.99 -2.93 -16.98
C GLU A 53 1.78 -3.29 -16.13
N LYS A 54 0.65 -3.54 -16.79
CA LYS A 54 -0.58 -3.95 -16.10
C LYS A 54 -0.34 -5.23 -15.29
N HIS A 55 -0.79 -5.21 -14.04
CA HIS A 55 -0.61 -6.26 -13.03
C HIS A 55 0.83 -6.45 -12.52
N GLN A 56 1.72 -5.50 -12.77
CA GLN A 56 3.05 -5.45 -12.13
C GLN A 56 3.06 -4.55 -10.91
N ALA A 57 3.91 -4.90 -9.95
CA ALA A 57 4.15 -4.14 -8.73
C ALA A 57 5.65 -3.96 -8.48
N VAL A 58 6.01 -2.84 -7.84
CA VAL A 58 7.31 -2.60 -7.23
C VAL A 58 7.10 -2.34 -5.75
N PHE A 59 7.99 -2.89 -4.94
CA PHE A 59 7.95 -2.78 -3.48
C PHE A 59 9.17 -2.01 -3.01
N ALA A 60 8.98 -1.17 -2.00
CA ALA A 60 10.06 -0.58 -1.24
C ALA A 60 9.73 -0.71 0.24
N GLN A 61 10.68 -1.18 1.03
CA GLN A 61 10.48 -1.36 2.47
C GLN A 61 11.59 -0.68 3.23
N LYS A 62 11.21 -0.01 4.32
CA LYS A 62 12.13 0.49 5.34
C LYS A 62 11.53 0.15 6.69
N ASP A 63 12.26 -0.64 7.47
CA ASP A 63 11.80 -1.15 8.76
C ASP A 63 10.44 -1.85 8.59
N ASN A 64 9.45 -1.49 9.41
CA ASN A 64 8.08 -2.01 9.29
C ASN A 64 7.24 -1.26 8.25
N THR A 65 7.75 -0.21 7.61
CA THR A 65 6.99 0.55 6.62
C THR A 65 7.21 -0.02 5.22
N LEU A 66 6.16 -0.61 4.68
CA LEU A 66 6.07 -1.09 3.31
C LEU A 66 5.41 -0.04 2.41
N LEU A 67 6.00 0.17 1.24
CA LEU A 67 5.42 0.87 0.11
C LEU A 67 5.21 -0.11 -1.03
N VAL A 68 4.05 -0.02 -1.68
CA VAL A 68 3.67 -0.83 -2.83
C VAL A 68 3.21 0.10 -3.94
N LYS A 69 3.91 0.08 -5.07
CA LYS A 69 3.49 0.75 -6.30
C LYS A 69 2.95 -0.31 -7.24
N TYR A 70 1.70 -0.20 -7.67
CA TYR A 70 1.03 -1.23 -8.46
C TYR A 70 0.24 -0.60 -9.60
N GLN A 71 0.33 -1.23 -10.78
CA GLN A 71 -0.38 -0.81 -11.97
C GLN A 71 -1.55 -1.73 -12.25
N ASP A 72 -2.78 -1.27 -11.98
CA ASP A 72 -4.01 -1.95 -12.41
C ASP A 72 -4.60 -1.24 -13.64
N LYS A 73 -5.86 -0.79 -13.57
CA LYS A 73 -6.40 0.22 -14.51
C LYS A 73 -5.73 1.58 -14.38
N LYS A 74 -5.22 1.89 -13.19
CA LYS A 74 -4.47 3.11 -12.85
C LYS A 74 -3.32 2.71 -11.92
N GLU A 75 -2.28 3.53 -11.93
CA GLU A 75 -1.18 3.41 -11.00
C GLU A 75 -1.64 3.85 -9.60
N VAL A 76 -1.34 3.04 -8.59
CA VAL A 76 -1.60 3.37 -7.19
C VAL A 76 -0.36 3.08 -6.37
N THR A 77 -0.06 3.96 -5.42
CA THR A 77 0.95 3.72 -4.39
C THR A 77 0.28 3.57 -3.04
N VAL A 78 0.53 2.48 -2.33
CA VAL A 78 -0.01 2.17 -1.00
C VAL A 78 1.13 2.11 -0.02
N MET A 79 0.89 2.58 1.20
CA MET A 79 1.78 2.41 2.35
C MET A 79 1.08 1.58 3.40
N SER A 80 1.83 0.68 4.04
CA SER A 80 1.35 -0.09 5.17
C SER A 80 2.48 -0.31 6.18
N THR A 81 2.13 -0.27 7.47
CA THR A 81 3.03 -0.71 8.55
C THR A 81 2.62 -2.05 9.16
N LEU A 82 1.62 -2.70 8.59
CA LEU A 82 1.04 -3.96 9.08
C LEU A 82 1.38 -5.13 8.15
N TYR A 83 1.34 -4.90 6.84
CA TYR A 83 1.47 -5.95 5.83
C TYR A 83 2.90 -6.07 5.30
N THR A 84 3.24 -7.27 4.84
CA THR A 84 4.52 -7.58 4.18
C THR A 84 4.37 -7.60 2.66
N ALA A 85 5.49 -7.48 1.94
CA ALA A 85 5.50 -7.55 0.49
C ALA A 85 5.14 -8.95 -0.01
N GLY A 86 4.26 -9.03 -0.99
CA GLY A 86 3.86 -10.29 -1.61
C GLY A 86 3.08 -10.03 -2.89
N MET A 87 2.91 -11.09 -3.70
CA MET A 87 1.96 -11.10 -4.82
C MET A 87 1.10 -12.36 -4.67
N VAL A 88 -0.18 -12.22 -4.98
CA VAL A 88 -1.17 -13.30 -4.93
C VAL A 88 -1.85 -13.40 -6.28
N GLU A 89 -1.90 -14.60 -6.83
CA GLU A 89 -2.67 -14.88 -8.04
C GLU A 89 -4.17 -14.76 -7.75
N LYS A 90 -4.88 -14.08 -8.64
CA LYS A 90 -6.33 -13.91 -8.62
C LYS A 90 -6.91 -14.45 -9.93
N ALA A 91 -8.04 -15.12 -9.83
CA ALA A 91 -8.84 -15.52 -10.96
C ALA A 91 -10.03 -14.56 -11.12
N LYS A 92 -10.39 -14.24 -12.36
CA LYS A 92 -11.63 -13.56 -12.70
C LYS A 92 -12.35 -14.32 -13.80
N THR A 93 -13.56 -14.78 -13.49
CA THR A 93 -14.45 -15.45 -14.44
C THR A 93 -15.35 -14.41 -15.10
N TYR A 94 -15.40 -14.45 -16.43
CA TYR A 94 -16.26 -13.62 -17.26
C TYR A 94 -17.46 -14.45 -17.75
N PHE A 95 -18.48 -13.76 -18.27
CA PHE A 95 -19.61 -14.40 -18.92
C PHE A 95 -19.13 -15.36 -20.03
N GLY A 96 -19.71 -16.56 -20.11
CA GLY A 96 -19.26 -17.64 -21.00
C GLY A 96 -18.08 -18.46 -20.47
N ASP A 97 -17.95 -18.60 -19.15
CA ASP A 97 -16.97 -19.44 -18.44
C ASP A 97 -15.48 -19.18 -18.76
N LYS A 98 -15.20 -18.01 -19.35
CA LYS A 98 -13.82 -17.58 -19.62
C LYS A 98 -13.17 -17.11 -18.32
N THR A 99 -12.18 -17.85 -17.85
CA THR A 99 -11.39 -17.51 -16.64
C THR A 99 -10.04 -16.89 -17.03
N VAL A 100 -9.70 -15.77 -16.40
CA VAL A 100 -8.39 -15.10 -16.58
C VAL A 100 -7.68 -15.00 -15.23
N PHE A 101 -6.42 -15.41 -15.20
CA PHE A 101 -5.53 -15.33 -14.04
C PHE A 101 -4.65 -14.08 -14.12
N TYR A 102 -4.41 -13.43 -12.99
CA TYR A 102 -3.56 -12.25 -12.90
C TYR A 102 -3.07 -12.04 -11.46
N ASN A 103 -1.89 -11.43 -11.31
CA ASN A 103 -1.27 -11.22 -10.02
C ASN A 103 -1.65 -9.86 -9.42
N LYS A 104 -1.87 -9.83 -8.11
CA LYS A 104 -2.04 -8.59 -7.33
C LYS A 104 -1.10 -8.59 -6.12
N PRO A 105 -0.55 -7.45 -5.72
CA PRO A 105 0.17 -7.33 -4.47
C PRO A 105 -0.74 -7.47 -3.24
#